data_AF-A0A5E6ZH14-F1
#
_entry.id   AF-A0A5E6ZH14-F1
#
_cell.length_a   1.000
_cell.length_b   1.000
_cell.length_c   1.000
_cell.angle_alpha   90.00
_cell.angle_beta   90.00
_cell.angle_gamma   90.00
#
_symmetry.space_group_name_H-M   'P 1'
#
loop_
_entity.id
_entity.type
_entity.pdbx_description
1 polymer ?
#
loop_
_entity_poly.entity_id
_entity_poly.type
_entity_poly.pdbx_seq_one_letter_code
_entity_poly.pdbx_strand_id
1 'polypeptide(L)'
;MDQSSSYDLVIVGAGIHGASLAYYCAQAGQRVILIEESWPAGGAAGVTSPVEAIECLIHAAKGFGARVVSNCAANELLVEGGQVVGVITQAGNIHGSKTVLTAGLGTLDLLSRQGMHLPILSSPAIIINFDVSDDLLNGIVSSSEMEARQAGARALIAAEDYIDDTEENGPAAIGFRALTAIRAELKGAESIELRSVAVGWRPIPDDRLPIVGPMSATRKVCSGRKPSRPVPSDTGLYHGQPRLNCVIACSRKRPFWILLDPVMPMLSNSSMMHR
;
A
#
# COMPACT_ATOMS: atom_id res chain seq x y z
N MET A 1 30.50 7.59 2.24
CA MET A 1 29.26 7.46 1.44
C MET A 1 29.54 8.13 0.12
N ASP A 2 29.51 7.38 -0.97
CA ASP A 2 29.78 7.92 -2.31
C ASP A 2 28.67 8.90 -2.70
N GLN A 3 29.06 10.16 -2.92
CA GLN A 3 28.18 11.29 -3.26
C GLN A 3 27.83 11.31 -4.77
N SER A 4 28.23 10.30 -5.57
CA SER A 4 28.15 10.33 -7.03
C SER A 4 27.11 9.40 -7.68
N SER A 5 26.44 8.49 -6.97
CA SER A 5 25.50 7.55 -7.60
C SER A 5 24.04 7.97 -7.41
N SER A 6 23.54 8.87 -8.27
CA SER A 6 22.11 9.22 -8.33
C SER A 6 21.28 7.99 -8.73
N TYR A 7 20.16 7.72 -8.06
CA TYR A 7 19.25 6.63 -8.42
C TYR A 7 18.37 7.02 -9.61
N ASP A 8 17.91 6.03 -10.38
CA ASP A 8 16.92 6.30 -11.43
C ASP A 8 15.53 6.48 -10.79
N LEU A 9 15.28 5.76 -9.69
CA LEU A 9 14.03 5.79 -8.94
C LEU A 9 14.26 5.71 -7.42
N VAL A 10 13.73 6.68 -6.70
CA VAL A 10 13.58 6.69 -5.23
C VAL A 10 12.13 6.35 -4.89
N ILE A 11 11.90 5.33 -4.09
CA ILE A 11 10.57 4.89 -3.65
C ILE A 11 10.47 5.09 -2.13
N VAL A 12 9.44 5.78 -1.67
CA VAL A 12 9.21 6.05 -0.24
C VAL A 12 8.05 5.19 0.27
N GLY A 13 8.33 4.30 1.22
CA GLY A 13 7.36 3.40 1.86
C GLY A 13 7.40 1.99 1.27
N ALA A 14 7.77 1.01 2.08
CA ALA A 14 7.90 -0.40 1.72
C ALA A 14 6.64 -1.23 2.08
N GLY A 15 5.46 -0.66 1.81
CA GLY A 15 4.22 -1.43 1.73
C GLY A 15 4.10 -2.20 0.41
N ILE A 16 2.94 -2.83 0.17
CA ILE A 16 2.72 -3.66 -1.03
C ILE A 16 2.98 -2.91 -2.35
N HIS A 17 2.60 -1.62 -2.43
CA HIS A 17 2.81 -0.82 -3.63
C HIS A 17 4.30 -0.49 -3.85
N GLY A 18 5.02 -0.10 -2.79
CA GLY A 18 6.45 0.21 -2.87
C GLY A 18 7.31 -1.02 -3.16
N ALA A 19 7.00 -2.16 -2.53
CA ALA A 19 7.66 -3.43 -2.80
C ALA A 19 7.44 -3.91 -4.24
N SER A 20 6.19 -3.86 -4.72
CA SER A 20 5.85 -4.20 -6.11
C SER A 20 6.57 -3.30 -7.11
N LEU A 21 6.57 -1.99 -6.88
CA LEU A 21 7.27 -1.04 -7.74
C LEU A 21 8.79 -1.28 -7.74
N ALA A 22 9.38 -1.53 -6.58
CA ALA A 22 10.80 -1.83 -6.47
C ALA A 22 11.17 -3.08 -7.27
N TYR A 23 10.36 -4.14 -7.17
CA TYR A 23 10.55 -5.38 -7.92
C TYR A 23 10.50 -5.14 -9.44
N TYR A 24 9.40 -4.58 -9.97
CA TYR A 24 9.23 -4.42 -11.41
C TYR A 24 10.22 -3.43 -12.02
N CYS A 25 10.55 -2.33 -11.32
CA CYS A 25 11.52 -1.35 -11.82
C CYS A 25 12.96 -1.88 -11.79
N ALA A 26 13.35 -2.61 -10.74
CA ALA A 26 14.67 -3.23 -10.69
C ALA A 26 14.81 -4.36 -11.73
N GLN A 27 13.77 -5.17 -11.92
CA GLN A 27 13.72 -6.17 -12.98
C GLN A 27 13.88 -5.55 -14.38
N ALA A 28 13.34 -4.34 -14.58
CA ALA A 28 13.52 -3.57 -15.81
C ALA A 28 14.91 -2.91 -15.94
N GLY A 29 15.85 -3.17 -15.02
CA GLY A 29 17.22 -2.67 -15.05
C GLY A 29 17.41 -1.26 -14.49
N GLN A 30 16.40 -0.68 -13.82
CA GLN A 30 16.54 0.64 -13.19
C GLN A 30 17.32 0.54 -11.88
N ARG A 31 18.13 1.56 -11.57
CA ARG A 31 18.78 1.71 -10.27
C ARG A 31 17.76 2.23 -9.26
N VAL A 32 17.20 1.30 -8.50
CA VAL A 32 16.13 1.57 -7.52
C VAL A 32 16.69 1.67 -6.11
N ILE A 33 16.23 2.68 -5.37
CA ILE A 33 16.27 2.67 -3.90
C ILE A 33 14.84 2.72 -3.34
N LEU A 34 14.54 1.79 -2.44
CA LEU A 34 13.33 1.76 -1.64
C LEU A 34 13.69 2.10 -0.20
N ILE A 35 13.04 3.11 0.38
CA ILE A 35 13.24 3.51 1.77
C ILE A 35 11.97 3.31 2.58
N GLU A 36 12.13 2.95 3.84
CA GLU A 36 11.05 2.67 4.78
C GLU A 36 11.41 3.25 6.15
N GLU A 37 10.49 3.98 6.78
CA GLU A 37 10.71 4.63 8.06
C GLU A 37 10.95 3.63 9.19
N SER A 38 10.36 2.45 9.06
CA SER A 38 10.37 1.38 10.06
C SER A 38 10.94 0.09 9.45
N TRP A 39 10.24 -1.02 9.63
CA TRP A 39 10.51 -2.27 8.93
C TRP A 39 9.57 -2.41 7.72
N PRO A 40 9.93 -3.14 6.65
CA PRO A 40 9.02 -3.37 5.54
C PRO A 40 7.67 -3.91 5.98
N ALA A 41 6.58 -3.46 5.35
CA ALA A 41 5.23 -3.69 5.83
C ALA A 41 4.92 -3.15 7.25
N GLY A 42 5.76 -2.34 7.89
CA GLY A 42 5.54 -1.89 9.29
C GLY A 42 4.33 -0.97 9.51
N GLY A 43 3.86 -0.28 8.47
CA GLY A 43 2.68 0.59 8.53
C GLY A 43 1.35 -0.16 8.34
N ALA A 44 0.33 0.54 7.81
CA ALA A 44 -0.98 -0.05 7.52
C ALA A 44 -0.91 -1.30 6.62
N ALA A 45 0.16 -1.44 5.83
CA ALA A 45 0.37 -2.60 4.99
C ALA A 45 0.60 -3.90 5.77
N GLY A 46 1.22 -3.87 6.95
CA GLY A 46 1.49 -5.05 7.78
C GLY A 46 0.26 -5.60 8.46
N VAL A 47 -0.74 -4.75 8.64
CA VAL A 47 -2.05 -5.16 9.10
C VAL A 47 -2.90 -5.60 7.90
N THR A 48 -2.99 -4.76 6.87
CA THR A 48 -4.03 -4.88 5.82
C THR A 48 -3.55 -5.53 4.51
N SER A 49 -2.35 -6.09 4.45
CA SER A 49 -1.80 -6.70 3.23
C SER A 49 -1.12 -8.04 3.55
N PRO A 50 -0.92 -8.91 2.55
CA PRO A 50 -0.16 -10.15 2.75
C PRO A 50 1.33 -9.83 2.98
N VAL A 51 1.79 -9.85 4.23
CA VAL A 51 3.17 -9.52 4.62
C VAL A 51 4.18 -10.39 3.89
N GLU A 52 3.92 -11.70 3.81
CA GLU A 52 4.78 -12.65 3.09
C GLU A 52 4.97 -12.29 1.61
N ALA A 53 3.92 -11.78 0.95
CA ALA A 53 4.02 -11.33 -0.44
C ALA A 53 4.88 -10.06 -0.56
N ILE A 54 4.79 -9.13 0.41
CA ILE A 54 5.64 -7.94 0.47
C ILE A 54 7.11 -8.35 0.61
N GLU A 55 7.39 -9.29 1.52
CA GLU A 55 8.74 -9.82 1.75
C GLU A 55 9.30 -10.51 0.50
N CYS A 56 8.50 -11.33 -0.18
CA CYS A 56 8.88 -11.97 -1.44
C CYS A 56 9.23 -10.94 -2.52
N LEU A 57 8.41 -9.90 -2.69
CA LEU A 57 8.66 -8.83 -3.65
C LEU A 57 9.94 -8.07 -3.32
N ILE A 58 10.19 -7.77 -2.05
CA ILE A 58 11.42 -7.10 -1.60
C ILE A 58 12.65 -7.98 -1.82
N HIS A 59 12.55 -9.27 -1.49
CA HIS A 59 13.63 -10.21 -1.73
C HIS A 59 13.97 -10.30 -3.22
N ALA A 60 12.96 -10.43 -4.08
CA ALA A 60 13.13 -10.46 -5.52
C ALA A 60 13.70 -9.13 -6.07
N ALA A 61 13.24 -7.98 -5.58
CA ALA A 61 13.77 -6.67 -5.95
C ALA A 61 15.26 -6.55 -5.63
N LYS A 62 15.68 -6.99 -4.43
CA LYS A 62 17.10 -7.06 -4.03
C LYS A 62 17.90 -7.98 -4.96
N GLY A 63 17.32 -9.12 -5.37
CA GLY A 63 17.92 -10.02 -6.36
C GLY A 63 18.21 -9.37 -7.71
N PHE A 64 17.41 -8.37 -8.11
CA PHE A 64 17.64 -7.53 -9.30
C PHE A 64 18.50 -6.28 -9.02
N GLY A 65 19.07 -6.14 -7.82
CA GLY A 65 19.98 -5.04 -7.49
C GLY A 65 19.31 -3.80 -6.86
N ALA A 66 18.02 -3.86 -6.52
CA ALA A 66 17.39 -2.79 -5.75
C ALA A 66 18.03 -2.66 -4.37
N ARG A 67 18.32 -1.43 -3.95
CA ARG A 67 18.73 -1.15 -2.58
C ARG A 67 17.49 -0.90 -1.73
N VAL A 68 17.35 -1.62 -0.62
CA VAL A 68 16.25 -1.42 0.34
C VAL A 68 16.83 -0.97 1.66
N VAL A 69 16.37 0.18 2.16
CA VAL A 69 16.84 0.80 3.40
C VAL A 69 15.66 0.93 4.37
N SER A 70 15.74 0.21 5.47
CA SER A 70 14.77 0.27 6.58
C SER A 70 15.27 1.21 7.68
N ASN A 71 14.41 1.56 8.63
CA ASN A 71 14.69 2.53 9.70
C ASN A 71 15.22 3.87 9.15
N CYS A 72 14.68 4.30 8.00
CA CYS A 72 15.09 5.45 7.22
C CYS A 72 13.86 6.23 6.77
N ALA A 73 13.51 7.26 7.53
CA ALA A 73 12.34 8.08 7.26
C ALA A 73 12.69 9.12 6.20
N ALA A 74 11.84 9.25 5.19
CA ALA A 74 11.83 10.46 4.37
C ALA A 74 11.13 11.54 5.18
N ASN A 75 11.87 12.56 5.60
CA ASN A 75 11.32 13.64 6.40
C ASN A 75 10.74 14.72 5.48
N GLU A 76 11.40 14.95 4.33
CA GLU A 76 11.02 16.00 3.38
C GLU A 76 11.35 15.59 1.94
N LEU A 77 10.65 16.19 0.98
CA LEU A 77 11.04 16.13 -0.43
C LEU A 77 12.22 17.08 -0.67
N LEU A 78 13.24 16.60 -1.37
CA LEU A 78 14.37 17.44 -1.79
C LEU A 78 14.00 18.14 -3.09
N VAL A 79 13.91 19.48 -3.06
CA VAL A 79 13.48 20.31 -4.19
C VAL A 79 14.59 21.26 -4.61
N GLU A 80 14.97 21.21 -5.89
CA GLU A 80 15.97 22.10 -6.49
C GLU A 80 15.39 22.69 -7.79
N GLY A 81 15.48 24.02 -7.96
CA GLY A 81 14.96 24.69 -9.15
C GLY A 81 13.46 24.42 -9.41
N GLY A 82 12.68 24.16 -8.36
CA GLY A 82 11.28 23.77 -8.48
C GLY A 82 11.07 22.36 -9.07
N GLN A 83 12.03 21.45 -8.94
CA GLN A 83 11.91 20.04 -9.30
C GLN A 83 12.23 19.17 -8.09
N VAL A 84 11.49 18.08 -7.89
CA VAL A 84 11.88 17.08 -6.89
C VAL A 84 13.04 16.26 -7.44
N VAL A 85 14.16 16.31 -6.74
CA VAL A 85 15.40 15.61 -7.09
C VAL A 85 15.75 14.51 -6.09
N GLY A 86 14.87 14.24 -5.13
CA GLY A 86 15.08 13.21 -4.11
C GLY A 86 14.29 13.43 -2.83
N VAL A 87 14.85 12.93 -1.73
CA VAL A 87 14.28 13.04 -0.38
C VAL A 87 15.37 13.36 0.64
N ILE A 88 15.00 14.09 1.68
CA ILE A 88 15.82 14.35 2.86
C ILE A 88 15.48 13.30 3.91
N THR A 89 16.49 12.61 4.45
CA THR A 89 16.32 11.59 5.50
C THR A 89 17.23 11.89 6.69
N GLN A 90 17.02 11.22 7.83
CA GLN A 90 17.93 11.32 8.97
C GLN A 90 19.34 10.81 8.67
N ALA A 91 19.51 9.99 7.63
CA ALA A 91 20.80 9.44 7.21
C ALA A 91 21.47 10.27 6.09
N GLY A 92 20.90 11.44 5.77
CA GLY A 92 21.35 12.32 4.70
C GLY A 92 20.41 12.34 3.49
N ASN A 93 20.78 13.13 2.49
CA ASN A 93 19.97 13.32 1.29
C ASN A 93 20.13 12.12 0.34
N ILE A 94 19.02 11.66 -0.23
CA ILE A 94 18.99 10.61 -1.24
C ILE A 94 18.50 11.24 -2.54
N HIS A 95 19.36 11.28 -3.55
CA HIS A 95 19.05 11.86 -4.86
C HIS A 95 18.55 10.80 -5.83
N GLY A 96 17.60 11.18 -6.70
CA GLY A 96 17.23 10.38 -7.84
C GLY A 96 16.41 11.12 -8.89
N SER A 97 16.40 10.54 -10.10
CA SER A 97 15.75 11.13 -11.27
C SER A 97 14.22 11.19 -11.15
N LYS A 98 13.63 10.25 -10.41
CA LYS A 98 12.21 10.19 -10.06
C LYS A 98 12.05 9.80 -8.60
N THR A 99 11.05 10.38 -7.93
CA THR A 99 10.72 10.07 -6.53
C THR A 99 9.26 9.69 -6.45
N VAL A 100 8.93 8.47 -6.02
CA VAL A 100 7.57 7.93 -5.96
C VAL A 100 7.14 7.72 -4.52
N LEU A 101 5.96 8.22 -4.15
CA LEU A 101 5.42 8.17 -2.79
C LEU A 101 4.41 7.03 -2.66
N THR A 102 4.79 6.00 -1.90
CA THR A 102 3.96 4.83 -1.56
C THR A 102 3.84 4.64 -0.05
N ALA A 103 4.02 5.73 0.72
CA ALA A 103 4.09 5.74 2.19
C ALA A 103 2.72 5.75 2.88
N GLY A 104 1.64 5.35 2.19
CA GLY A 104 0.29 5.41 2.74
C GLY A 104 -0.06 6.81 3.27
N LEU A 105 -0.54 6.89 4.51
CA LEU A 105 -0.87 8.16 5.17
C LEU A 105 0.35 9.06 5.40
N GLY A 106 1.56 8.52 5.54
CA GLY A 106 2.80 9.32 5.65
C GLY A 106 3.08 10.17 4.41
N THR A 107 2.43 9.86 3.28
CA THR A 107 2.44 10.72 2.09
C THR A 107 1.87 12.11 2.38
N LEU A 108 0.89 12.23 3.28
CA LEU A 108 0.26 13.51 3.62
C LEU A 108 1.26 14.49 4.26
N ASP A 109 2.10 13.98 5.16
CA ASP A 109 3.11 14.79 5.85
C ASP A 109 4.20 15.28 4.88
N LEU A 110 4.60 14.43 3.93
CA LEU A 110 5.58 14.78 2.89
C LEU A 110 5.05 15.87 1.94
N LEU A 111 3.74 15.86 1.65
CA LEU A 111 3.13 16.81 0.71
C LEU A 111 2.69 18.12 1.36
N SER A 112 2.23 18.08 2.62
CA SER A 112 1.76 19.27 3.34
C SER A 112 2.86 20.34 3.46
N ARG A 113 4.12 19.92 3.66
CA ARG A 113 5.30 20.80 3.69
C ARG A 113 5.57 21.55 2.39
N GLN A 114 5.06 21.03 1.27
CA GLN A 114 5.15 21.66 -0.05
C GLN A 114 3.89 22.46 -0.40
N GLY A 115 2.98 22.66 0.56
CA GLY A 115 1.70 23.34 0.32
C GLY A 115 0.76 22.54 -0.59
N MET A 116 0.93 21.22 -0.67
CA MET A 116 0.12 20.34 -1.51
C MET A 116 -0.83 19.52 -0.66
N HIS A 117 -2.07 19.38 -1.16
CA HIS A 117 -3.12 18.61 -0.51
C HIS A 117 -3.48 17.40 -1.36
N LEU A 118 -3.63 16.26 -0.71
CA LEU A 118 -4.04 15.01 -1.32
C LEU A 118 -5.37 14.59 -0.70
N PRO A 119 -6.46 14.39 -1.48
CA PRO A 119 -7.79 14.09 -0.96
C PRO A 119 -7.88 12.62 -0.51
N ILE A 120 -7.22 12.30 0.61
CA ILE A 120 -7.20 11.00 1.25
C ILE A 120 -7.66 11.15 2.70
N LEU A 121 -8.56 10.28 3.09
CA LEU A 121 -9.02 10.09 4.46
C LEU A 121 -8.36 8.86 5.08
N SER A 122 -8.18 8.90 6.39
CA SER A 122 -7.79 7.73 7.18
C SER A 122 -9.04 6.92 7.53
N SER A 123 -9.02 5.61 7.28
CA SER A 123 -10.12 4.70 7.61
C SER A 123 -9.61 3.45 8.31
N PRO A 124 -10.00 3.19 9.57
CA PRO A 124 -9.55 2.01 10.30
C PRO A 124 -10.11 0.72 9.68
N ALA A 125 -9.39 -0.39 9.82
CA ALA A 125 -9.83 -1.75 9.52
C ALA A 125 -9.23 -2.70 10.56
N ILE A 126 -10.01 -3.70 10.97
CA ILE A 126 -9.55 -4.68 11.94
C ILE A 126 -9.12 -5.95 11.21
N ILE A 127 -7.95 -6.45 11.59
CA ILE A 127 -7.47 -7.77 11.18
C ILE A 127 -7.24 -8.59 12.44
N ILE A 128 -7.73 -9.81 12.40
CA ILE A 128 -7.76 -10.73 13.53
C ILE A 128 -7.00 -11.97 13.12
N ASN A 129 -5.98 -12.34 13.89
CA ASN A 129 -5.26 -13.58 13.69
C ASN A 129 -5.72 -14.60 14.71
N PHE A 130 -5.91 -15.83 14.25
CA PHE A 130 -6.25 -16.97 15.07
C PHE A 130 -5.24 -18.09 14.89
N ASP A 131 -4.99 -18.81 15.98
CA ASP A 131 -4.30 -20.09 15.99
C ASP A 131 -5.30 -21.22 15.73
N VAL A 132 -4.98 -22.08 14.76
CA VAL A 132 -5.77 -23.28 14.43
C VAL A 132 -4.89 -24.53 14.44
N SER A 133 -5.50 -25.67 14.79
CA SER A 133 -4.82 -26.98 14.81
C SER A 133 -4.81 -27.66 13.45
N ASP A 134 -5.87 -27.45 12.68
CA ASP A 134 -6.12 -28.05 11.37
C ASP A 134 -6.58 -26.97 10.38
N ASP A 135 -6.44 -27.25 9.09
CA ASP A 135 -6.99 -26.38 8.05
C ASP A 135 -8.52 -26.42 8.08
N LEU A 136 -9.14 -25.25 8.30
CA LEU A 136 -10.59 -25.12 8.38
C LEU A 136 -11.21 -24.63 7.06
N LEU A 137 -10.44 -23.87 6.28
CA LEU A 137 -10.92 -23.19 5.08
C LEU A 137 -10.00 -23.44 3.89
N ASN A 138 -10.59 -23.74 2.72
CA ASN A 138 -9.88 -23.86 1.44
C ASN A 138 -10.00 -22.59 0.57
N GLY A 139 -10.55 -21.51 1.12
CA GLY A 139 -10.83 -20.26 0.41
C GLY A 139 -11.24 -19.15 1.37
N ILE A 140 -11.76 -18.06 0.80
CA ILE A 140 -12.34 -16.97 1.57
C ILE A 140 -13.80 -17.32 1.86
N VAL A 141 -14.18 -17.29 3.13
CA VAL A 141 -15.58 -17.30 3.57
C VAL A 141 -15.98 -15.86 3.87
N SER A 142 -17.12 -15.45 3.34
CA SER A 142 -17.72 -14.14 3.59
C SER A 142 -19.23 -14.35 3.82
N SER A 143 -19.68 -14.09 5.04
CA SER A 143 -21.07 -14.17 5.48
C SER A 143 -21.49 -12.85 6.13
N SER A 144 -22.70 -12.79 6.69
CA SER A 144 -23.11 -11.64 7.51
C SER A 144 -22.36 -11.56 8.84
N GLU A 145 -21.81 -12.69 9.31
CA GLU A 145 -21.20 -12.80 10.63
C GLU A 145 -19.67 -12.80 10.59
N MET A 146 -19.04 -13.10 9.46
CA MET A 146 -17.58 -13.09 9.34
C MET A 146 -17.06 -12.95 7.90
N GLU A 147 -15.85 -12.41 7.78
CA GLU A 147 -14.97 -12.57 6.61
C GLU A 147 -13.64 -13.20 7.04
N ALA A 148 -13.38 -14.45 6.63
CA ALA A 148 -12.22 -15.22 7.08
C ALA A 148 -11.56 -16.04 5.98
N ARG A 149 -10.26 -16.31 6.13
CA ARG A 149 -9.51 -17.24 5.27
C ARG A 149 -8.38 -17.94 6.02
N GLN A 150 -7.98 -19.10 5.52
CA GLN A 150 -6.73 -19.73 5.92
C GLN A 150 -5.53 -18.87 5.47
N ALA A 151 -4.57 -18.68 6.37
CA ALA A 151 -3.34 -17.94 6.12
C ALA A 151 -2.07 -18.79 6.19
N GLY A 152 -2.17 -20.03 6.67
CA GLY A 152 -1.12 -21.03 6.68
C GLY A 152 -1.58 -22.27 7.44
N ALA A 153 -0.70 -23.28 7.59
CA ALA A 153 -1.06 -24.57 8.20
C ALA A 153 -1.60 -24.51 9.63
N ARG A 154 -1.43 -23.37 10.33
CA ARG A 154 -1.86 -23.17 11.72
C ARG A 154 -2.42 -21.77 11.99
N ALA A 155 -2.80 -21.06 10.92
CA ALA A 155 -3.22 -19.67 11.04
C ALA A 155 -4.47 -19.42 10.21
N LEU A 156 -5.45 -18.81 10.85
CA LEU A 156 -6.65 -18.26 10.20
C LEU A 156 -6.67 -16.76 10.43
N ILE A 157 -7.03 -16.01 9.40
CA ILE A 157 -7.18 -14.55 9.48
C ILE A 157 -8.62 -14.18 9.19
N ALA A 158 -9.17 -13.30 10.02
CA ALA A 158 -10.44 -12.64 9.77
C ALA A 158 -10.26 -11.12 9.63
N ALA A 159 -11.22 -10.49 8.97
CA ALA A 159 -11.31 -9.05 8.83
C ALA A 159 -12.67 -8.56 9.33
N GLU A 160 -12.66 -7.48 10.09
CA GLU A 160 -13.88 -6.89 10.66
C GLU A 160 -13.87 -5.37 10.50
N ASP A 161 -15.08 -4.80 10.52
CA ASP A 161 -15.25 -3.34 10.52
C ASP A 161 -14.95 -2.78 11.91
N TYR A 162 -14.21 -1.67 11.93
CA TYR A 162 -14.01 -0.89 13.14
C TYR A 162 -15.27 -0.11 13.49
N ILE A 163 -15.69 -0.15 14.76
CA ILE A 163 -16.88 0.55 15.26
C ILE A 163 -16.45 1.77 16.08
N ASP A 164 -15.90 1.55 17.27
CA ASP A 164 -15.39 2.59 18.18
C ASP A 164 -14.37 2.00 19.18
N ASP A 165 -13.95 2.78 20.19
CA ASP A 165 -12.95 2.39 21.21
C ASP A 165 -13.56 1.94 22.56
N THR A 166 -14.88 1.77 22.65
CA THR A 166 -15.54 1.35 23.89
C THR A 166 -15.20 -0.09 24.25
N GLU A 167 -15.44 -0.49 25.50
CA GLU A 167 -15.23 -1.89 25.91
C GLU A 167 -16.11 -2.87 25.12
N GLU A 168 -17.33 -2.47 24.75
CA GLU A 168 -18.28 -3.31 24.01
C GLU A 168 -17.94 -3.41 22.52
N ASN A 169 -17.49 -2.32 21.90
CA ASN A 169 -17.30 -2.25 20.45
C ASN A 169 -15.83 -2.14 20.02
N GLY A 170 -14.91 -2.08 20.98
CA GLY A 170 -13.49 -1.97 20.75
C GLY A 170 -12.89 -3.17 20.02
N PRO A 171 -11.67 -3.03 19.48
CA PRO A 171 -11.02 -4.10 18.73
C PRO A 171 -10.95 -5.45 19.46
N ALA A 172 -10.68 -5.44 20.77
CA ALA A 172 -10.65 -6.67 21.57
C ALA A 172 -12.03 -7.37 21.59
N ALA A 173 -13.11 -6.64 21.82
CA ALA A 173 -14.46 -7.19 21.83
C ALA A 173 -14.89 -7.70 20.45
N ILE A 174 -14.53 -6.98 19.38
CA ILE A 174 -14.69 -7.45 18.00
C ILE A 174 -13.95 -8.77 17.78
N GLY A 175 -12.71 -8.89 18.26
CA GLY A 175 -11.93 -10.13 18.23
C GLY A 175 -12.63 -11.31 18.87
N PHE A 176 -13.21 -11.12 20.07
CA PHE A 176 -13.96 -12.16 20.77
C PHE A 176 -15.30 -12.51 20.10
N ARG A 177 -15.98 -11.54 19.49
CA ARG A 177 -17.18 -11.81 18.69
C ARG A 177 -16.85 -12.64 17.46
N ALA A 178 -15.80 -12.27 16.71
CA ALA A 178 -15.33 -13.04 15.57
C ALA A 178 -14.92 -14.47 15.98
N LEU A 179 -14.23 -14.64 17.11
CA LEU A 179 -13.92 -15.96 17.67
C LEU A 179 -15.18 -16.80 17.88
N THR A 180 -16.22 -16.18 18.45
CA THR A 180 -17.49 -16.83 18.75
C THR A 180 -18.24 -17.21 17.46
N ALA A 181 -18.29 -16.31 16.48
CA ALA A 181 -18.90 -16.54 15.18
C ALA A 181 -18.21 -17.70 14.43
N ILE A 182 -16.87 -17.69 14.37
CA ILE A 182 -16.09 -18.75 13.72
C ILE A 182 -16.36 -20.11 14.36
N ARG A 183 -16.38 -20.21 15.69
CA ARG A 183 -16.68 -21.47 16.40
C ARG A 183 -18.11 -21.97 16.15
N ALA A 184 -19.06 -21.06 15.93
CA ALA A 184 -20.45 -21.40 15.67
C ALA A 184 -20.70 -21.86 14.22
N GLU A 185 -19.99 -21.27 13.25
CA GLU A 185 -20.23 -21.51 11.83
C GLU A 185 -19.29 -22.54 11.19
N LEU A 186 -18.04 -22.67 11.67
CA LEU A 186 -17.06 -23.58 11.08
C LEU A 186 -16.98 -24.89 11.87
N LYS A 187 -17.15 -26.01 11.14
CA LYS A 187 -16.95 -27.35 11.71
C LYS A 187 -15.47 -27.57 12.02
N GLY A 188 -15.14 -28.10 13.20
CA GLY A 188 -13.76 -28.36 13.60
C GLY A 188 -13.04 -27.14 14.20
N ALA A 189 -13.73 -26.01 14.38
CA ALA A 189 -13.15 -24.80 14.93
C ALA A 189 -13.17 -24.73 16.47
N GLU A 190 -13.52 -25.81 17.17
CA GLU A 190 -13.71 -25.80 18.63
C GLU A 190 -12.45 -25.38 19.39
N SER A 191 -11.26 -25.74 18.87
CA SER A 191 -9.96 -25.43 19.46
C SER A 191 -9.29 -24.16 18.93
N ILE A 192 -9.98 -23.36 18.11
CA ILE A 192 -9.39 -22.11 17.58
C ILE A 192 -9.13 -21.12 18.72
N GLU A 193 -8.00 -20.43 18.69
CA GLU A 193 -7.62 -19.45 19.72
C GLU A 193 -7.37 -18.08 19.09
N LEU A 194 -7.83 -17.01 19.75
CA LEU A 194 -7.54 -15.64 19.33
C LEU A 194 -6.07 -15.33 19.63
N ARG A 195 -5.28 -15.13 18.58
CA ARG A 195 -3.86 -14.77 18.70
C ARG A 195 -3.66 -13.28 18.87
N SER A 196 -4.29 -12.47 18.01
CA SER A 196 -4.10 -11.02 18.03
C SER A 196 -5.22 -10.30 17.30
N VAL A 197 -5.49 -9.06 17.72
CA VAL A 197 -6.30 -8.10 16.97
C VAL A 197 -5.45 -6.87 16.67
N ALA A 198 -5.46 -6.41 15.42
CA ALA A 198 -4.74 -5.22 15.00
C ALA A 198 -5.64 -4.27 14.20
N VAL A 199 -5.48 -2.97 14.43
CA VAL A 199 -6.15 -1.92 13.65
C VAL A 199 -5.17 -1.34 12.63
N GLY A 200 -5.55 -1.40 11.35
CA GLY A 200 -4.79 -0.82 10.25
C GLY A 200 -5.48 0.42 9.69
N TRP A 201 -4.74 1.51 9.56
CA TRP A 201 -5.26 2.78 9.05
C TRP A 201 -5.11 2.89 7.53
N ARG A 202 -6.19 2.61 6.82
CA ARG A 202 -6.20 2.63 5.35
C ARG A 202 -6.25 4.07 4.85
N PRO A 203 -5.39 4.45 3.90
CA PRO A 203 -5.59 5.66 3.12
C PRO A 203 -6.73 5.40 2.11
N ILE A 204 -7.82 6.16 2.20
CA ILE A 204 -8.99 6.05 1.32
C ILE A 204 -9.19 7.39 0.61
N PRO A 205 -9.07 7.43 -0.74
CA PRO A 205 -9.37 8.65 -1.49
C PRO A 205 -10.84 9.07 -1.34
N ASP A 206 -11.11 10.37 -1.36
CA ASP A 206 -12.47 10.91 -1.14
C ASP A 206 -13.50 10.35 -2.14
N ASP A 207 -13.09 10.17 -3.39
CA ASP A 207 -13.92 9.60 -4.47
C ASP A 207 -13.85 8.06 -4.54
N ARG A 208 -13.13 7.43 -3.60
CA ARG A 208 -12.91 5.99 -3.48
C ARG A 208 -12.19 5.35 -4.68
N LEU A 209 -11.57 6.14 -5.55
CA LEU A 209 -10.78 5.64 -6.67
C LEU A 209 -9.28 5.72 -6.35
N PRO A 210 -8.47 4.78 -6.84
CA PRO A 210 -7.03 4.88 -6.65
C PRO A 210 -6.45 6.17 -7.22
N ILE A 211 -5.58 6.81 -6.46
CA ILE A 211 -4.79 7.95 -6.94
C ILE A 211 -3.47 7.37 -7.44
N VAL A 212 -3.27 7.40 -8.77
CA VAL A 212 -2.03 6.97 -9.45
C VAL A 212 -1.71 7.92 -10.59
N GLY A 213 -0.52 8.51 -10.55
CA GLY A 213 -0.01 9.37 -11.62
C GLY A 213 0.92 10.47 -11.12
N PRO A 214 1.62 11.17 -12.03
CA PRO A 214 2.49 12.29 -11.68
C PRO A 214 1.66 13.41 -11.04
N MET A 215 2.21 14.10 -10.04
CA MET A 215 1.46 15.15 -9.32
C MET A 215 1.07 16.36 -10.17
N SER A 216 1.81 16.63 -11.25
CA SER A 216 1.47 17.68 -12.23
C SER A 216 0.32 17.27 -13.17
N ALA A 217 -0.06 15.99 -13.20
CA ALA A 217 -1.11 15.47 -14.07
C ALA A 217 -1.89 14.32 -13.40
N THR A 218 -2.12 14.38 -12.09
CA THR A 218 -2.84 13.35 -11.32
C THR A 218 -4.23 13.19 -11.91
N ARG A 219 -4.36 12.25 -12.85
CA ARG A 219 -5.60 11.82 -13.46
C ARG A 219 -6.14 10.67 -12.63
N LYS A 220 -7.43 10.76 -12.32
CA LYS A 220 -8.21 9.69 -11.70
C LYS A 220 -8.19 8.48 -12.65
N VAL A 221 -7.62 7.36 -12.23
CA VAL A 221 -7.62 6.13 -13.05
C VAL A 221 -8.89 5.34 -12.69
N CYS A 222 -9.92 5.49 -13.51
CA CYS A 222 -11.10 4.63 -13.46
C CYS A 222 -10.81 3.31 -14.18
N SER A 223 -10.52 2.23 -13.45
CA SER A 223 -10.70 0.89 -14.01
C SER A 223 -12.20 0.56 -14.03
N GLY A 224 -12.83 0.73 -15.19
CA GLY A 224 -14.05 0.03 -15.59
C GLY A 224 -15.35 0.31 -14.80
N ARG A 225 -16.01 1.43 -15.10
CA ARG A 225 -17.48 1.58 -15.32
C ARG A 225 -17.76 3.07 -15.63
N LYS A 226 -18.53 3.35 -16.69
CA LYS A 226 -18.96 4.73 -17.02
C LYS A 226 -19.64 5.37 -15.79
N PRO A 227 -19.23 6.57 -15.34
CA PRO A 227 -19.94 7.28 -14.28
C PRO A 227 -21.34 7.67 -14.76
N SER A 228 -22.36 7.39 -13.95
CA SER A 228 -23.75 7.82 -14.18
C SER A 228 -24.02 9.25 -13.69
N ARG A 229 -23.00 9.99 -13.25
CA ARG A 229 -23.11 11.39 -12.84
C ARG A 229 -21.91 12.21 -13.34
N PRO A 230 -22.12 13.47 -13.77
CA PRO A 230 -21.03 14.35 -14.15
C PRO A 230 -20.14 14.65 -12.93
N VAL A 231 -18.84 14.56 -13.12
CA VAL A 231 -17.81 14.97 -12.15
C VAL A 231 -17.64 16.49 -12.27
N PRO A 232 -17.64 17.27 -11.17
CA PRO A 232 -17.37 18.70 -11.24
C PRO A 232 -15.98 18.96 -11.85
N SER A 233 -15.92 19.90 -12.79
CA SER A 233 -14.70 20.34 -13.46
C SER A 233 -13.98 21.39 -12.61
N ASP A 234 -13.40 20.99 -11.48
CA ASP A 234 -12.46 21.86 -10.75
C ASP A 234 -11.05 21.64 -11.30
N THR A 235 -10.80 22.20 -12.48
CA THR A 235 -9.46 22.52 -12.96
C THR A 235 -9.01 23.83 -12.31
N GLY A 236 -8.79 23.80 -11.00
CA GLY A 236 -8.05 24.85 -10.31
C GLY A 236 -6.60 24.80 -10.78
N LEU A 237 -6.19 25.78 -11.58
CA LEU A 237 -4.84 25.91 -12.13
C LEU A 237 -3.79 26.07 -11.02
N TYR A 238 -3.06 24.99 -10.73
CA TYR A 238 -1.83 25.02 -9.90
C TYR A 238 -0.67 25.65 -10.69
N HIS A 239 -0.68 26.97 -10.87
CA HIS A 239 0.46 27.70 -11.43
C HIS A 239 1.50 27.98 -10.34
N GLY A 240 2.72 27.42 -10.48
CA GLY A 240 3.86 27.68 -9.59
C GLY A 240 4.32 26.49 -8.73
N GLN A 241 3.65 25.35 -8.78
CA GLN A 241 4.03 24.14 -8.04
C GLN A 241 5.19 23.41 -8.75
N PRO A 242 6.15 22.81 -8.00
CA PRO A 242 7.26 22.09 -8.60
C PRO A 242 6.77 20.98 -9.53
N ARG A 243 7.45 20.72 -10.66
CA ARG A 243 7.05 19.58 -11.52
C ARG A 243 7.51 18.31 -10.81
N LEU A 244 6.57 17.68 -10.13
CA LEU A 244 6.80 16.51 -9.32
C LEU A 244 6.67 15.25 -10.18
N ASN A 245 7.79 14.58 -10.43
CA ASN A 245 7.85 13.20 -10.94
C ASN A 245 7.42 12.20 -9.84
N CYS A 246 6.33 12.49 -9.13
CA CYS A 246 5.83 11.71 -8.03
C CYS A 246 4.54 11.02 -8.41
N VAL A 247 4.59 9.68 -8.39
CA VAL A 247 3.42 8.82 -8.45
C VAL A 247 2.96 8.57 -7.03
N ILE A 248 1.68 8.76 -6.77
CA ILE A 248 1.03 8.32 -5.54
C ILE A 248 0.42 6.96 -5.84
N ALA A 249 0.39 6.02 -4.91
CA ALA A 249 -0.41 4.81 -5.05
C ALA A 249 -1.23 4.61 -3.78
N CYS A 250 -2.51 4.95 -3.87
CA CYS A 250 -3.48 4.74 -2.81
C CYS A 250 -4.58 3.84 -3.36
N SER A 251 -4.85 2.67 -2.77
CA SER A 251 -5.85 1.74 -3.28
C SER A 251 -7.10 1.70 -2.41
N ARG A 252 -8.26 1.52 -3.05
CA ARG A 252 -9.54 1.26 -2.40
C ARG A 252 -9.49 -0.11 -1.73
N LYS A 253 -9.11 -0.19 -0.47
CA LYS A 253 -9.26 -1.42 0.31
C LYS A 253 -10.65 -1.47 0.92
N ARG A 254 -11.56 -2.29 0.37
CA ARG A 254 -12.56 -2.99 1.22
C ARG A 254 -11.83 -4.17 1.90
N PRO A 255 -12.35 -4.78 2.97
CA PRO A 255 -11.75 -6.00 3.55
C PRO A 255 -11.48 -7.10 2.52
N PHE A 256 -12.16 -7.05 1.36
CA PHE A 256 -11.82 -7.72 0.10
C PHE A 256 -10.30 -7.81 -0.15
N TRP A 257 -9.78 -8.98 0.21
CA TRP A 257 -8.48 -9.51 -0.15
C TRP A 257 -8.13 -9.18 -1.60
N ILE A 258 -6.98 -8.53 -1.80
CA ILE A 258 -6.40 -8.38 -3.14
C ILE A 258 -5.91 -9.77 -3.56
N LEU A 259 -6.73 -10.46 -4.36
CA LEU A 259 -6.22 -11.31 -5.42
C LEU A 259 -5.22 -10.45 -6.21
N LEU A 260 -4.00 -10.97 -6.38
CA LEU A 260 -3.07 -10.51 -7.41
C LEU A 260 -3.76 -10.70 -8.77
N ASP A 261 -4.56 -9.73 -9.19
CA ASP A 261 -5.11 -9.68 -10.53
C ASP A 261 -4.03 -9.09 -11.46
N PRO A 262 -3.50 -9.87 -12.42
CA PRO A 262 -2.40 -9.45 -13.27
C PRO A 262 -2.95 -8.52 -14.36
N VAL A 263 -3.15 -7.24 -14.04
CA VAL A 263 -3.48 -6.24 -15.06
C VAL A 263 -2.21 -5.54 -15.54
N MET A 264 -1.46 -6.23 -16.38
CA MET A 264 -0.72 -5.67 -17.52
C MET A 264 -0.76 -6.70 -18.65
N PRO A 265 -1.20 -6.31 -19.86
CA PRO A 265 -0.20 -5.75 -20.77
C PRO A 265 -0.74 -4.63 -21.67
N MET A 266 -0.04 -3.51 -21.76
CA MET A 266 -0.04 -2.68 -22.98
C MET A 266 1.27 -1.91 -23.09
N LEU A 267 2.32 -2.63 -23.48
CA LEU A 267 3.41 -2.10 -24.30
C LEU A 267 3.86 -3.23 -25.24
N SER A 268 3.07 -3.50 -26.28
CA SER A 268 3.62 -4.10 -27.50
C SER A 268 4.04 -2.96 -28.42
N ASN A 269 5.33 -2.91 -28.69
CA ASN A 269 5.94 -1.97 -29.62
C ASN A 269 5.37 -2.20 -31.02
N SER A 270 4.79 -1.14 -31.58
CA SER A 270 4.77 -0.93 -33.02
C SER A 270 6.19 -0.68 -33.51
N SER A 271 6.84 -1.68 -34.11
CA SER A 271 7.84 -1.48 -35.19
C SER A 271 8.44 -2.82 -35.63
N MET A 272 7.95 -3.35 -36.76
CA MET A 272 8.80 -3.92 -37.81
C MET A 272 7.94 -4.18 -39.06
N MET A 273 7.84 -3.15 -39.90
CA MET A 273 7.68 -3.29 -41.35
C MET A 273 9.08 -3.28 -41.98
N HIS A 274 9.22 -4.04 -43.08
CA HIS A 274 10.42 -4.26 -43.92
C HIS A 274 11.39 -5.30 -43.35
N ARG A 275 11.65 -6.46 -43.97
CA ARG A 275 11.56 -6.93 -45.36
C ARG A 275 11.20 -8.41 -45.40
#